data_AF-A0A7S2GVQ6-F1
#
_entry.id   AF-A0A7S2GVQ6-F1
#
_cell.length_a   1.000
_cell.length_b   1.000
_cell.length_c   1.000
_cell.angle_alpha   90.00
_cell.angle_beta   90.00
_cell.angle_gamma   90.00
#
_symmetry.space_group_name_H-M   'P 1'
#
loop_
_entity.id
_entity.type
_entity.pdbx_description
1 polymer ?
#
loop_
_entity_poly.entity_id
_entity_poly.type
_entity_poly.pdbx_seq_one_letter_code
_entity_poly.pdbx_strand_id
1 'polypeptide(L)'
;QIPRTTAPVVAAVHKYATQVVPDSTLLFGMDANTYENPKADQQGVTAFAEFYSGLDLNSCYGPTPNPKNYTTFHARTYLQPQLNKAIRYAEKDEKGDRNPKDFIVFHSKEYKVLQTTKDNTGDQKYTEGMVFPTLRFPSDHGITWTKLLRTGN
;
A
#
# COMPACT_ATOMS: atom_id res chain seq x y z
N GLN A 1 11.93 4.76 -20.63
CA GLN A 1 11.66 4.72 -19.17
C GLN A 1 10.62 3.64 -18.96
N ILE A 2 10.93 2.55 -18.25
CA ILE A 2 9.95 1.48 -18.01
C ILE A 2 8.85 2.07 -17.12
N PRO A 3 7.56 1.99 -17.49
CA PRO A 3 6.50 2.57 -16.66
C PRO A 3 6.46 1.83 -15.33
N ARG A 4 6.61 2.58 -14.24
CA ARG A 4 6.31 2.12 -12.89
C ARG A 4 4.84 1.71 -12.90
N THR A 5 4.54 0.41 -12.80
CA THR A 5 3.25 -0.17 -13.24
C THR A 5 2.02 0.35 -12.49
N THR A 6 2.20 0.84 -11.27
CA THR A 6 1.13 1.32 -10.39
C THR A 6 0.43 2.58 -10.89
N ALA A 7 1.19 3.63 -11.24
CA ALA A 7 0.62 4.91 -11.64
C ALA A 7 -0.26 4.81 -12.92
N PRO A 8 0.15 4.09 -13.97
CA PRO A 8 -0.71 3.81 -15.12
C PRO A 8 -2.02 3.10 -14.77
N VAL A 9 -2.02 2.17 -13.80
CA VAL A 9 -3.25 1.50 -13.35
C VAL A 9 -4.20 2.50 -12.70
N VAL A 10 -3.70 3.34 -11.79
CA VAL A 10 -4.52 4.39 -11.16
C VAL A 10 -5.04 5.39 -12.20
N ALA A 11 -4.23 5.79 -13.18
CA ALA A 11 -4.67 6.64 -14.29
C ALA A 11 -5.81 6.00 -15.09
N ALA A 12 -5.70 4.71 -15.40
CA ALA A 12 -6.69 3.98 -16.18
C ALA A 12 -8.01 3.85 -15.40
N VAL A 13 -7.95 3.49 -14.12
CA VAL A 13 -9.12 3.38 -13.25
C VAL A 13 -9.80 4.75 -13.08
N HIS A 14 -9.02 5.81 -12.84
CA HIS A 14 -9.53 7.18 -12.76
C HIS A 14 -10.22 7.62 -14.06
N LYS A 15 -9.59 7.36 -15.21
CA LYS A 15 -10.17 7.66 -16.52
C LYS A 15 -11.48 6.89 -16.74
N TYR A 16 -11.53 5.61 -16.38
CA TYR A 16 -12.75 4.81 -16.49
C TYR A 16 -13.86 5.36 -15.60
N ALA A 17 -13.57 5.67 -14.34
CA ALA A 17 -14.53 6.23 -13.40
C ALA A 17 -15.11 7.55 -13.90
N THR A 18 -14.26 8.46 -14.40
CA THR A 18 -14.67 9.79 -14.83
C THR A 18 -15.33 9.84 -16.20
N GLN A 19 -15.04 8.90 -17.11
CA GLN A 19 -15.52 8.93 -18.49
C GLN A 19 -16.59 7.89 -18.81
N VAL A 20 -16.58 6.74 -18.14
CA VAL A 20 -17.48 5.61 -18.45
C VAL A 20 -18.60 5.50 -17.42
N VAL A 21 -18.32 5.78 -16.15
CA VAL A 21 -19.28 5.68 -15.06
C VAL A 21 -19.28 6.94 -14.18
N PRO A 22 -19.49 8.15 -14.74
CA PRO A 22 -19.32 9.42 -14.03
C PRO A 22 -20.26 9.61 -12.83
N ASP A 23 -21.39 8.90 -12.79
CA ASP A 23 -22.34 8.93 -11.68
C ASP A 23 -21.98 7.95 -10.55
N SER A 24 -20.90 7.17 -10.70
CA SER A 24 -20.41 6.25 -9.70
C SER A 24 -19.27 6.86 -8.88
N THR A 25 -19.27 6.52 -7.60
CA THR A 25 -18.18 6.88 -6.68
C THR A 25 -16.97 5.97 -6.87
N LEU A 26 -15.77 6.56 -6.96
CA LEU A 26 -14.54 5.79 -7.08
C LEU A 26 -13.98 5.46 -5.70
N LEU A 27 -13.87 4.17 -5.40
CA LEU A 27 -13.20 3.64 -4.21
C LEU A 27 -12.62 2.26 -4.51
N PHE A 28 -11.32 2.09 -4.32
CA PHE A 28 -10.66 0.80 -4.55
C PHE A 28 -9.43 0.61 -3.67
N GLY A 29 -9.15 -0.64 -3.29
CA GLY A 29 -7.91 -1.04 -2.63
C GLY A 29 -6.88 -1.51 -3.65
N MET A 30 -5.59 -1.32 -3.35
CA MET A 30 -4.50 -1.80 -4.19
C MET A 30 -3.20 -2.06 -3.42
N ASP A 31 -2.44 -3.03 -3.91
CA ASP A 31 -0.98 -3.04 -3.72
C ASP A 31 -0.38 -2.04 -4.73
N ALA A 32 0.06 -0.90 -4.21
CA ALA A 32 0.73 0.15 -4.98
C ALA A 32 2.20 -0.16 -5.24
N ASN A 33 2.76 -1.21 -4.63
CA ASN A 33 4.16 -1.61 -4.73
C ASN A 33 5.13 -0.43 -4.59
N THR A 34 4.85 0.43 -3.60
CA THR A 34 5.60 1.64 -3.28
C THR A 34 6.69 1.38 -2.24
N TYR A 35 7.73 2.21 -2.25
CA TYR A 35 8.92 2.01 -1.41
C TYR A 35 9.23 3.25 -0.58
N GLU A 36 9.74 3.05 0.65
CA GLU A 36 10.27 4.14 1.50
C GLU A 36 11.48 4.78 0.81
N ASN A 37 12.43 3.94 0.38
CA ASN A 37 13.68 4.32 -0.27
C ASN A 37 13.75 3.65 -1.66
N PRO A 38 13.08 4.21 -2.68
CA PRO A 38 12.96 3.57 -3.99
C PRO A 38 14.31 3.54 -4.74
N LYS A 39 14.56 2.43 -5.43
CA LYS A 39 15.57 2.32 -6.49
C LYS A 39 15.07 2.95 -7.81
N ALA A 40 15.95 3.03 -8.81
CA ALA A 40 15.66 3.68 -10.09
C ALA A 40 14.45 3.09 -10.84
N ASP A 41 14.17 1.80 -10.65
CA ASP A 41 13.07 1.04 -11.25
C ASP A 41 11.82 0.95 -10.35
N GLN A 42 11.86 1.58 -9.18
CA GLN A 42 10.80 1.47 -8.16
C GLN A 42 9.98 2.77 -8.04
N GLN A 43 8.75 2.64 -7.54
CA GLN A 43 7.89 3.77 -7.23
C GLN A 43 8.09 4.20 -5.78
N GLY A 44 8.48 5.46 -5.56
CA GLY A 44 8.51 6.03 -4.21
C GLY A 44 7.10 6.30 -3.71
N VAL A 45 6.86 6.08 -2.42
CA VAL A 45 5.55 6.31 -1.78
C VAL A 45 5.12 7.78 -1.83
N THR A 46 6.05 8.72 -1.65
CA THR A 46 5.78 10.16 -1.77
C THR A 46 5.44 10.56 -3.21
N ALA A 47 6.22 10.08 -4.18
CA ALA A 47 5.94 10.31 -5.59
C ALA A 47 4.62 9.67 -6.06
N PHE A 48 4.21 8.55 -5.47
CA PHE A 48 2.88 7.97 -5.73
C PHE A 48 1.76 8.86 -5.17
N ALA A 49 1.99 9.47 -4.00
CA ALA A 49 1.05 10.42 -3.41
C ALA A 49 0.87 11.68 -4.25
N GLU A 50 1.97 12.27 -4.69
CA GLU A 50 1.94 13.39 -5.63
C GLU A 50 1.17 13.03 -6.91
N PHE A 51 1.38 11.81 -7.43
CA PHE A 51 0.70 11.33 -8.62
C PHE A 51 -0.82 11.24 -8.45
N TYR A 52 -1.32 10.55 -7.42
CA TYR A 52 -2.77 10.41 -7.25
C TYR A 52 -3.42 11.75 -6.85
N SER A 53 -2.73 12.60 -6.08
CA SER A 53 -3.23 13.93 -5.74
C SER A 53 -3.36 14.83 -6.97
N GLY A 54 -2.46 14.70 -7.95
CA GLY A 54 -2.59 15.37 -9.25
C GLY A 54 -3.80 14.94 -10.09
N LEU A 55 -4.46 13.83 -9.72
CA LEU A 55 -5.70 13.34 -10.34
C LEU A 55 -6.95 13.65 -9.50
N ASP A 56 -6.87 14.60 -8.55
CA ASP A 56 -7.91 14.89 -7.57
C ASP A 56 -8.31 13.68 -6.70
N LEU A 57 -7.45 12.66 -6.61
CA LEU A 57 -7.62 11.50 -5.74
C LEU A 57 -6.94 11.72 -4.39
N ASN A 58 -7.41 10.97 -3.41
CA ASN A 58 -6.82 10.86 -2.09
C ASN A 58 -6.69 9.37 -1.70
N SER A 59 -6.01 9.10 -0.59
CA SER A 59 -5.90 7.76 -0.04
C SER A 59 -6.25 7.70 1.44
N CYS A 60 -6.37 6.48 1.96
CA CYS A 60 -6.53 6.22 3.39
C CYS A 60 -5.38 6.77 4.26
N TYR A 61 -4.26 7.19 3.67
CA TYR A 61 -3.11 7.80 4.36
C TYR A 61 -2.95 9.30 4.04
N GLY A 62 -3.91 9.92 3.35
CA GLY A 62 -3.89 11.33 3.00
C GLY A 62 -2.94 11.65 1.82
N PRO A 63 -2.77 12.94 1.45
CA PRO A 63 -1.92 13.36 0.34
C PRO A 63 -0.41 13.29 0.64
N THR A 64 -0.04 13.12 1.91
CA THR A 64 1.35 13.05 2.38
C THR A 64 1.53 11.81 3.28
N PRO A 65 1.51 10.59 2.73
CA PRO A 65 1.64 9.38 3.52
C PRO A 65 3.00 9.30 4.20
N ASN A 66 3.04 8.78 5.43
CA ASN A 66 4.29 8.50 6.13
C ASN A 66 5.04 7.35 5.44
N PRO A 67 6.27 7.57 4.91
CA PRO A 67 7.03 6.51 4.25
C PRO A 67 7.40 5.32 5.14
N LYS A 68 7.35 5.50 6.47
CA LYS A 68 7.61 4.45 7.45
C LYS A 68 6.36 3.69 7.88
N ASN A 69 5.21 3.97 7.28
CA ASN A 69 3.96 3.27 7.57
C ASN A 69 3.90 1.94 6.82
N TYR A 70 4.77 1.01 7.18
CA TYR A 70 4.95 -0.25 6.45
C TYR A 70 3.69 -1.11 6.48
N THR A 71 3.32 -1.66 5.34
CA THR A 71 2.26 -2.66 5.21
C THR A 71 2.82 -4.01 4.79
N THR A 72 4.08 -4.06 4.37
CA THR A 72 4.84 -5.30 4.19
C THR A 72 6.00 -5.38 5.18
N PHE A 73 6.32 -6.60 5.60
CA PHE A 73 7.62 -6.91 6.19
C PHE A 73 7.97 -8.38 5.97
N HIS A 74 8.35 -8.70 4.74
CA HIS A 74 8.74 -10.06 4.37
C HIS A 74 10.25 -10.25 4.39
N ALA A 75 10.73 -11.01 5.35
CA ALA A 75 12.08 -11.51 5.42
C ALA A 75 12.06 -13.03 5.26
N ARG A 76 12.47 -13.51 4.08
CA ARG A 76 12.60 -14.95 3.82
C ARG A 76 13.77 -15.47 4.64
N THR A 77 13.49 -16.07 5.79
CA THR A 77 14.51 -16.78 6.58
C THR A 77 14.55 -18.25 6.15
N TYR A 78 15.57 -19.00 6.57
CA TYR A 78 15.96 -20.36 6.10
C TYR A 78 14.88 -21.48 6.17
N LEU A 79 13.62 -21.18 6.47
CA LEU A 79 12.51 -22.11 6.63
C LEU A 79 11.55 -22.17 5.43
N GLN A 80 11.81 -21.44 4.35
CA GLN A 80 10.98 -21.42 3.14
C GLN A 80 11.65 -22.21 1.98
N PRO A 81 10.90 -22.94 1.12
CA PRO A 81 11.45 -23.80 0.05
C PRO A 81 12.34 -23.09 -0.98
N GLN A 82 12.36 -21.75 -0.98
CA GLN A 82 13.13 -20.90 -1.90
C GLN A 82 14.38 -20.33 -1.21
N LEU A 83 15.30 -21.23 -0.79
CA LEU A 83 16.53 -20.93 -0.04
C LEU A 83 17.43 -19.84 -0.67
N ASN A 84 17.32 -19.60 -1.98
CA ASN A 84 18.15 -18.65 -2.72
C ASN A 84 17.93 -17.17 -2.33
N LYS A 85 16.90 -16.88 -1.52
CA LYS A 85 16.62 -15.53 -0.98
C LYS A 85 16.65 -15.51 0.55
N ALA A 86 17.24 -16.53 1.18
CA ALA A 86 17.32 -16.62 2.63
C ALA A 86 18.25 -15.54 3.20
N ILE A 87 17.78 -14.82 4.22
CA ILE A 87 18.57 -13.82 4.95
C ILE A 87 18.73 -14.22 6.41
N ARG A 88 19.83 -13.77 7.04
CA ARG A 88 20.01 -13.98 8.48
C ARG A 88 18.95 -13.19 9.23
N TYR A 89 18.48 -13.72 10.36
CA TYR A 89 17.49 -13.03 11.19
C TYR A 89 17.97 -11.61 11.60
N ALA A 90 19.26 -11.45 11.90
CA ALA A 90 19.86 -10.16 12.22
C ALA A 90 19.85 -9.16 11.05
N GLU A 91 19.70 -9.61 9.81
CA GLU A 91 19.69 -8.77 8.61
C GLU A 91 18.27 -8.49 8.11
N LYS A 92 17.24 -8.93 8.84
CA LYS A 92 15.84 -8.86 8.39
C LYS A 92 15.38 -7.45 8.05
N ASP A 93 15.79 -6.47 8.84
CA ASP A 93 15.38 -5.07 8.66
C ASP A 93 16.06 -4.41 7.45
N GLU A 94 17.26 -4.89 7.08
CA GLU A 94 18.03 -4.35 5.95
C GLU A 94 17.74 -5.04 4.63
N LYS A 95 17.55 -6.37 4.67
CA LYS A 95 17.39 -7.20 3.46
C LYS A 95 15.96 -7.71 3.26
N GLY A 96 15.06 -7.50 4.22
CA GLY A 96 13.65 -7.81 4.09
C GLY A 96 12.91 -6.78 3.22
N ASP A 97 11.80 -7.20 2.62
CA ASP A 97 10.89 -6.28 1.93
C ASP A 97 9.96 -5.62 2.96
N ARG A 98 10.39 -4.47 3.47
CA ARG A 98 9.69 -3.67 4.48
C ARG A 98 9.29 -2.32 3.90
N ASN A 99 8.07 -2.20 3.39
CA ASN A 99 7.65 -1.03 2.62
C ASN A 99 6.17 -0.67 2.82
N PRO A 100 5.78 0.61 2.62
CA PRO A 100 4.38 1.03 2.61
C PRO A 100 3.79 0.76 1.23
N LYS A 101 3.08 -0.35 1.04
CA LYS A 101 2.62 -0.78 -0.29
C LYS A 101 1.10 -0.73 -0.47
N ASP A 102 0.32 -0.87 0.59
CA ASP A 102 -1.12 -1.14 0.47
C ASP A 102 -1.96 0.12 0.73
N PHE A 103 -2.75 0.53 -0.27
CA PHE A 103 -3.53 1.77 -0.25
C PHE A 103 -5.02 1.51 -0.54
N ILE A 104 -5.88 2.35 0.02
CA ILE A 104 -7.27 2.50 -0.42
C ILE A 104 -7.38 3.90 -1.01
N VAL A 105 -7.72 4.00 -2.29
CA VAL A 105 -7.73 5.22 -3.11
C VAL A 105 -9.15 5.57 -3.51
N PHE A 106 -9.48 6.86 -3.47
CA PHE A 106 -10.82 7.39 -3.75
C PHE A 106 -10.76 8.85 -4.18
N HIS A 107 -11.84 9.42 -4.75
CA HIS A 107 -11.88 10.86 -5.05
C HIS A 107 -11.89 11.71 -3.78
N SER A 108 -11.07 12.76 -3.78
CA SER A 108 -10.82 13.59 -2.58
C SER A 108 -12.08 14.25 -2.00
N LYS A 109 -13.08 14.53 -2.84
CA LYS A 109 -14.32 15.22 -2.44
C LYS A 109 -15.39 14.27 -1.90
N GLU A 110 -15.28 12.96 -2.17
CA GLU A 110 -16.33 11.99 -1.87
C GLU A 110 -16.25 11.46 -0.44
N TYR A 111 -15.04 11.40 0.13
CA TYR A 111 -14.82 10.80 1.44
C TYR A 111 -13.86 11.60 2.32
N LYS A 112 -14.16 11.60 3.63
CA LYS A 112 -13.25 11.96 4.70
C LYS A 112 -12.79 10.70 5.43
N VAL A 113 -11.47 10.55 5.60
CA VAL A 113 -10.90 9.49 6.43
C VAL A 113 -11.18 9.78 7.90
N LEU A 114 -11.87 8.87 8.58
CA LEU A 114 -12.08 8.93 10.03
C LEU A 114 -11.01 8.16 10.79
N GLN A 115 -10.62 7.01 10.25
CA GLN A 115 -9.62 6.13 10.85
C GLN A 115 -9.01 5.25 9.77
N THR A 116 -7.71 5.02 9.84
CA THR A 116 -7.03 4.00 9.03
C THR A 116 -6.10 3.23 9.95
N THR A 117 -6.10 1.91 9.84
CA THR A 117 -5.18 1.05 10.59
C THR A 117 -4.81 -0.18 9.76
N LYS A 118 -3.95 -1.02 10.32
CA LYS A 118 -3.40 -2.21 9.69
C LYS A 118 -3.51 -3.43 10.61
N ASP A 119 -3.40 -4.62 10.05
CA ASP A 119 -3.33 -5.89 10.79
C ASP A 119 -2.31 -6.84 10.14
N ASN A 120 -1.38 -7.37 10.92
CA ASN A 120 -0.45 -8.42 10.49
C ASN A 120 -0.48 -9.66 11.40
N THR A 121 -1.47 -9.78 12.28
CA THR A 121 -1.65 -10.92 13.20
C THR A 121 -2.90 -11.73 12.91
N GLY A 122 -3.92 -11.15 12.25
CA GLY A 122 -5.25 -11.74 12.08
C GLY A 122 -6.21 -11.42 13.23
N ASP A 123 -5.76 -10.63 14.21
CA ASP A 123 -6.51 -10.25 15.42
C ASP A 123 -6.81 -8.74 15.45
N GLN A 124 -6.90 -8.10 14.27
CA GLN A 124 -7.09 -6.66 14.11
C GLN A 124 -5.99 -5.82 14.78
N LYS A 125 -4.77 -6.35 14.82
CA LYS A 125 -3.62 -5.74 15.49
C LYS A 125 -2.42 -5.68 14.55
N TYR A 126 -1.76 -4.53 14.51
CA TYR A 126 -0.46 -4.41 13.86
C TYR A 126 0.67 -4.49 14.89
N THR A 127 1.57 -5.45 14.73
CA THR A 127 2.79 -5.55 15.53
C THR A 127 3.97 -5.02 14.72
N GLU A 128 4.46 -3.84 15.09
CA GLU A 128 5.60 -3.22 14.42
C GLU A 128 6.87 -4.08 14.52
N GLY A 129 7.60 -4.19 13.42
CA GLY A 129 8.85 -4.97 13.35
C GLY A 129 8.68 -6.49 13.28
N MET A 130 7.43 -7.00 13.32
CA MET A 130 7.12 -8.40 13.08
C MET A 130 7.32 -8.75 11.61
N VAL A 131 8.07 -9.82 11.34
CA VAL A 131 8.17 -10.41 10.01
C VAL A 131 6.93 -11.27 9.75
N PHE A 132 6.31 -11.10 8.58
CA PHE A 132 5.20 -11.92 8.10
C PHE A 132 5.40 -12.26 6.62
N PRO A 133 4.93 -13.43 6.15
CA PRO A 133 3.94 -14.32 6.77
C PRO A 133 4.43 -15.10 7.99
N THR A 134 3.48 -15.51 8.83
CA THR A 134 3.66 -16.44 9.96
C THR A 134 2.68 -17.61 9.85
N LEU A 135 2.79 -18.60 10.74
CA LEU A 135 1.85 -19.73 10.79
C LEU A 135 0.39 -19.31 11.02
N ARG A 136 0.14 -18.12 11.60
CA ARG A 136 -1.21 -17.60 11.87
C ARG A 136 -1.64 -16.49 10.91
N PHE A 137 -0.70 -15.87 10.21
CA PHE A 137 -0.97 -14.80 9.26
C PHE A 137 -0.25 -15.10 7.94
N PRO A 138 -0.94 -15.65 6.94
CA PRO A 138 -0.30 -16.33 5.80
C PRO A 138 0.19 -15.39 4.68
N SER A 139 -0.07 -14.09 4.79
CA SER A 139 0.28 -13.08 3.79
C SER A 139 1.61 -12.39 4.12
N ASP A 140 2.35 -11.94 3.11
CA ASP A 140 3.48 -11.00 3.21
C ASP A 140 3.05 -9.52 3.20
N HIS A 141 1.75 -9.27 3.01
CA HIS A 141 1.07 -7.98 3.15
C HIS A 141 0.13 -7.99 4.34
N GLY A 142 0.21 -6.93 5.16
CA GLY A 142 -0.73 -6.64 6.22
C GLY A 142 -2.05 -6.18 5.63
N ILE A 143 -3.15 -6.47 6.32
CA ILE A 143 -4.47 -5.97 5.94
C ILE A 143 -4.49 -4.48 6.22
N THR A 144 -4.80 -3.66 5.21
CA THR A 144 -5.11 -2.23 5.39
C THR A 144 -6.62 -2.06 5.38
N TRP A 145 -7.16 -1.37 6.40
CA TRP A 145 -8.57 -0.98 6.41
C TRP A 145 -8.73 0.47 6.86
N THR A 146 -9.81 1.08 6.38
CA THR A 146 -10.13 2.48 6.67
C THR A 146 -11.63 2.65 6.91
N LYS A 147 -11.98 3.50 7.87
CA LYS A 147 -13.32 3.98 8.10
C LYS A 147 -13.46 5.33 7.42
N LEU A 148 -14.40 5.41 6.48
CA LEU A 148 -14.67 6.62 5.71
C LEU A 148 -16.03 7.20 6.09
N LEU A 149 -16.10 8.52 6.10
CA LEU A 149 -17.35 9.28 6.08
C LEU A 149 -17.57 9.77 4.66
N ARG A 150 -18.70 9.41 4.04
CA ARG A 150 -19.09 9.97 2.75
C ARG A 150 -19.45 11.46 2.94
N THR A 151 -18.81 12.33 2.17
CA THR A 151 -18.99 13.79 2.19
C THR A 151 -19.58 14.32 0.89
N GLY A 152 -19.48 13.56 -0.20
CA GLY A 152 -20.19 13.85 -1.44
C GLY A 152 -21.68 13.51 -1.32
N ASN A 153 -22.52 14.22 -2.09
CA ASN A 153 -23.93 13.89 -2.22
C ASN A 153 -24.17 12.47 -2.77
#